data_AF-A0A3C1E1Q4-F1
#
_entry.id   AF-A0A3C1E1Q4-F1
#
_cell.length_a   1.000
_cell.length_b   1.000
_cell.length_c   1.000
_cell.angle_alpha   90.00
_cell.angle_beta   90.00
_cell.angle_gamma   90.00
#
_symmetry.space_group_name_H-M   'P 1'
#
loop_
_entity.id
_entity.type
_entity.pdbx_description
1 polymer ?
#
loop_
_entity_poly.entity_id
_entity_poly.type
_entity_poly.pdbx_seq_one_letter_code
_entity_poly.pdbx_strand_id
1 'polypeptide(L)'
;LAAQSTLANVFAGVQLAFSDAIRVDDVVIADGEWGRIEEITLTYVVVHIWDDRRLVLPSTYFTTTPFENWTRHSSELLGSVEFDLDWRVSPAQMREQLDEILSRTALWDNRTAVLQVTDALGGFVRIRILVTAVDAPTLFDLRCFVREEMVEWLHTKDPAALPRTRIQAVEQEPRPLIRPAENPTGPIGLFTGTAEAEERASHFTSAIPIVEDAKPGE
;
A
#
# COMPACT_ATOMS: atom_id res chain seq x y z
N LEU A 1 -30.96 21.74 -24.29
CA LEU A 1 -29.75 21.29 -23.56
C LEU A 1 -29.30 22.31 -22.51
N ALA A 2 -29.15 23.62 -22.80
CA ALA A 2 -28.71 24.61 -21.80
C ALA A 2 -29.63 24.79 -20.56
N ALA A 3 -30.95 24.69 -20.72
CA ALA A 3 -31.87 24.77 -19.57
C ALA A 3 -31.83 23.52 -18.67
N GLN A 4 -31.45 22.36 -19.23
CA GLN A 4 -31.38 21.10 -18.51
C GLN A 4 -30.20 21.08 -17.53
N SER A 5 -29.04 21.61 -17.92
CA SER A 5 -27.87 21.72 -17.05
C SER A 5 -28.06 22.72 -15.91
N THR A 6 -28.71 23.85 -16.17
CA THR A 6 -29.03 24.84 -15.12
C THR A 6 -30.02 24.29 -14.11
N LEU A 7 -31.06 23.58 -14.56
CA LEU A 7 -32.03 22.94 -13.66
C LEU A 7 -31.37 21.85 -12.82
N ALA A 8 -30.49 21.03 -13.43
CA ALA A 8 -29.73 20.02 -12.70
C ALA A 8 -28.83 20.62 -11.61
N ASN A 9 -28.13 21.73 -11.89
CA ASN A 9 -27.33 22.44 -10.88
C ASN A 9 -28.18 22.93 -9.72
N VAL A 10 -29.34 23.52 -9.99
CA VAL A 10 -30.26 23.98 -8.94
C VAL A 10 -30.74 22.82 -8.07
N PHE A 11 -31.18 21.72 -8.67
CA PHE A 11 -31.59 20.53 -7.90
C PHE A 11 -30.44 19.95 -7.07
N ALA A 12 -29.24 19.91 -7.63
CA ALA A 12 -28.04 19.48 -6.90
C ALA A 12 -27.75 20.40 -5.71
N GLY A 13 -27.82 21.72 -5.86
CA GLY A 13 -27.62 22.66 -4.75
C GLY A 13 -28.68 22.49 -3.64
N VAL A 14 -29.94 22.28 -4.01
CA VAL A 14 -31.01 21.95 -3.04
C VAL A 14 -30.68 20.63 -2.33
N GLN A 15 -30.31 19.60 -3.08
CA GLN A 15 -29.94 18.30 -2.52
C GLN A 15 -28.76 18.43 -1.55
N LEU A 16 -27.71 19.18 -1.89
CA LEU A 16 -26.57 19.42 -1.00
C LEU A 16 -26.99 20.11 0.30
N ALA A 17 -27.80 21.16 0.20
CA ALA A 17 -28.30 21.90 1.36
C ALA A 17 -29.13 21.05 2.33
N PHE A 18 -29.87 20.04 1.83
CA PHE A 18 -30.70 19.15 2.67
C PHE A 18 -30.02 17.83 3.06
N SER A 19 -29.06 17.34 2.27
CA SER A 19 -28.38 16.06 2.51
C SER A 19 -27.23 16.15 3.50
N ASP A 20 -26.80 17.37 3.83
CA ASP A 20 -25.70 17.62 4.76
C ASP A 20 -24.41 16.89 4.33
N ALA A 21 -24.23 16.77 3.01
CA ALA A 21 -23.08 16.08 2.41
C ALA A 21 -21.77 16.88 2.57
N ILE A 22 -21.89 18.22 2.60
CA ILE A 22 -20.83 19.19 2.84
C ILE A 22 -21.41 20.38 3.61
N ARG A 23 -20.59 20.98 4.47
CA ARG A 23 -20.90 22.21 5.22
C ARG A 23 -19.88 23.30 4.90
N VAL A 24 -20.26 24.54 5.14
CA VAL A 24 -19.28 25.64 5.17
C VAL A 24 -18.24 25.32 6.26
N ASP A 25 -16.98 25.66 5.99
CA ASP A 25 -15.80 25.33 6.78
C ASP A 25 -15.36 23.85 6.74
N ASP A 26 -16.05 22.96 6.00
CA ASP A 26 -15.55 21.60 5.82
C ASP A 26 -14.23 21.57 5.05
N VAL A 27 -13.34 20.67 5.43
CA VAL A 27 -12.08 20.42 4.70
C VAL A 27 -12.28 19.22 3.79
N VAL A 28 -12.02 19.45 2.50
CA VAL A 28 -12.30 18.50 1.44
C VAL A 28 -11.13 18.35 0.48
N ILE A 29 -11.08 17.20 -0.21
CA ILE A 29 -10.35 17.06 -1.46
C ILE A 29 -11.37 16.95 -2.58
N ALA A 30 -11.40 17.96 -3.44
CA ALA A 30 -12.29 18.05 -4.59
C ALA A 30 -11.48 18.41 -5.83
N ASP A 31 -11.72 17.68 -6.92
CA ASP A 31 -10.98 17.79 -8.19
C ASP A 31 -9.45 17.65 -8.04
N GLY A 32 -9.02 16.86 -7.06
CA GLY A 32 -7.60 16.66 -6.73
C GLY A 32 -6.98 17.82 -5.94
N GLU A 33 -7.72 18.88 -5.66
CA GLU A 33 -7.28 20.03 -4.88
C GLU A 33 -7.75 19.91 -3.42
N TRP A 34 -6.85 20.19 -2.48
CA TRP A 34 -7.17 20.25 -1.06
C TRP A 34 -7.56 21.66 -0.67
N GLY A 35 -8.68 21.81 0.03
CA GLY A 35 -9.13 23.12 0.49
C GLY A 35 -10.31 23.06 1.45
N ARG A 36 -10.75 24.24 1.86
CA ARG A 36 -11.88 24.43 2.78
C ARG A 36 -13.08 24.98 2.02
N ILE A 37 -14.28 24.48 2.31
CA ILE A 37 -15.52 25.03 1.75
C ILE A 37 -15.72 26.45 2.31
N GLU A 38 -15.59 27.45 1.45
CA GLU A 38 -15.76 28.87 1.80
C GLU A 38 -17.22 29.31 1.63
N GLU A 39 -17.88 28.84 0.58
CA GLU A 39 -19.25 29.24 0.23
C GLU A 39 -20.01 28.09 -0.42
N ILE A 40 -21.28 27.89 -0.06
CA ILE A 40 -22.20 26.97 -0.73
C ILE A 40 -23.37 27.76 -1.28
N THR A 41 -23.56 27.72 -2.60
CA THR A 41 -24.72 28.29 -3.27
C THR A 41 -25.56 27.21 -3.94
N LEU A 42 -26.68 27.66 -4.52
CA LEU A 42 -27.58 26.80 -5.26
C LEU A 42 -26.96 26.22 -6.53
N THR A 43 -26.01 26.91 -7.16
CA THR A 43 -25.48 26.52 -8.48
C THR A 43 -24.00 26.19 -8.47
N TYR A 44 -23.26 26.68 -7.47
CA TYR A 44 -21.84 26.40 -7.29
C TYR A 44 -21.45 26.37 -5.81
N VAL A 45 -20.28 25.79 -5.55
CA VAL A 45 -19.60 25.76 -4.26
C VAL A 45 -18.20 26.34 -4.47
N VAL A 46 -17.74 27.16 -3.53
CA VAL A 46 -16.40 27.74 -3.53
C VAL A 46 -15.53 27.00 -2.53
N VAL A 47 -14.41 26.48 -3.00
CA VAL A 47 -13.38 25.83 -2.19
C VAL A 47 -12.15 26.74 -2.14
N HIS A 48 -11.75 27.17 -0.95
CA HIS A 48 -10.52 27.92 -0.70
C HIS A 48 -9.35 26.94 -0.62
N ILE A 49 -8.53 26.92 -1.66
CA ILE A 49 -7.36 26.06 -1.79
C ILE A 49 -6.23 26.59 -0.89
N TRP A 50 -5.34 25.71 -0.44
CA TRP A 50 -4.18 26.04 0.38
C TRP A 50 -3.27 27.16 -0.16
N ASP A 51 -3.21 27.34 -1.48
CA ASP A 51 -2.39 28.37 -2.14
C ASP A 51 -3.14 29.70 -2.33
N ASP A 52 -4.19 29.91 -1.54
CA ASP A 52 -5.06 31.07 -1.51
C ASP A 52 -5.94 31.27 -2.77
N ARG A 53 -5.99 30.28 -3.67
CA ARG A 53 -6.91 30.29 -4.81
C ARG A 53 -8.32 29.86 -4.41
N ARG A 54 -9.32 30.34 -5.14
CA ARG A 54 -10.73 29.91 -4.99
C ARG A 54 -11.10 29.02 -6.17
N LEU A 55 -11.34 27.75 -5.89
CA LEU A 55 -11.87 26.79 -6.85
C LEU A 55 -13.39 26.82 -6.81
N VAL A 56 -14.01 27.24 -7.92
CA VAL A 56 -15.47 27.31 -8.05
C VAL A 56 -15.96 26.07 -8.79
N LEU A 57 -16.70 25.20 -8.10
CA LEU A 57 -17.23 23.96 -8.65
C LEU A 57 -18.76 24.04 -8.78
N PRO A 58 -19.35 23.55 -9.88
CA PRO A 58 -20.81 23.49 -9.99
C PRO A 58 -21.38 22.56 -8.93
N SER A 59 -22.55 22.88 -8.36
CA SER A 59 -23.17 22.05 -7.31
C SER A 59 -23.41 20.61 -7.77
N THR A 60 -23.61 20.37 -9.08
CA THR A 60 -23.70 19.01 -9.62
C THR A 60 -22.47 18.15 -9.32
N TYR A 61 -21.27 18.74 -9.27
CA TYR A 61 -20.02 18.02 -8.99
C TYR A 61 -20.13 17.17 -7.73
N PHE A 62 -20.59 17.76 -6.62
CA PHE A 62 -20.69 17.07 -5.33
C PHE A 62 -21.84 16.05 -5.25
N THR A 63 -22.70 16.00 -6.27
CA THR A 63 -23.78 14.99 -6.36
C THR A 63 -23.47 13.86 -7.34
N THR A 64 -22.52 14.07 -8.27
CA THR A 64 -22.22 13.11 -9.34
C THR A 64 -20.79 12.57 -9.31
N THR A 65 -19.88 13.26 -8.63
CA THR A 65 -18.45 12.94 -8.59
C THR A 65 -18.05 12.58 -7.15
N PRO A 66 -17.32 11.47 -6.93
CA PRO A 66 -16.76 11.18 -5.62
C PRO A 66 -15.76 12.26 -5.18
N PHE A 67 -15.80 12.61 -3.91
CA PHE A 67 -14.87 13.54 -3.26
C PHE A 67 -14.61 13.06 -1.83
N GLU A 68 -13.54 13.56 -1.21
CA GLU A 68 -13.24 13.24 0.18
C GLU A 68 -13.67 14.41 1.07
N ASN A 69 -14.54 14.15 2.04
CA ASN A 69 -14.83 15.10 3.11
C ASN A 69 -14.17 14.61 4.38
N TRP A 70 -13.12 15.32 4.80
CA TRP A 70 -12.32 14.92 5.94
C TRP A 70 -13.02 15.29 7.25
N THR A 71 -13.82 16.36 7.29
CA THR A 71 -14.45 16.89 8.51
C THR A 71 -15.93 16.54 8.68
N ARG A 72 -16.49 15.68 7.82
CA ARG A 72 -17.94 15.38 7.75
C ARG A 72 -18.60 15.05 9.08
N HIS A 73 -17.93 14.23 9.90
CA HIS A 73 -18.47 13.74 11.19
C HIS A 73 -17.72 14.27 12.41
N SER A 74 -16.51 14.80 12.22
CA SER A 74 -15.71 15.44 13.26
C SER A 74 -14.64 16.33 12.63
N SER A 75 -14.33 17.49 13.23
CA SER A 75 -13.16 18.31 12.84
C SER A 75 -11.83 17.58 13.06
N GLU A 76 -11.88 16.56 13.89
CA GLU A 76 -10.82 15.66 14.27
C GLU A 76 -10.37 14.79 13.10
N LEU A 77 -9.15 15.03 12.61
CA LEU A 77 -8.61 14.35 11.44
C LEU A 77 -7.49 13.39 11.80
N LEU A 78 -7.44 12.26 11.09
CA LEU A 78 -6.33 11.30 11.12
C LEU A 78 -5.47 11.53 9.87
N GLY A 79 -4.18 11.80 10.09
CA GLY A 79 -3.21 12.04 9.02
C GLY A 79 -2.12 10.98 9.00
N SER A 80 -1.55 10.76 7.81
CA SER A 80 -0.45 9.80 7.61
C SER A 80 0.88 10.49 7.27
N VAL A 81 1.97 9.98 7.83
CA VAL A 81 3.35 10.30 7.41
C VAL A 81 4.00 8.99 6.99
N GLU A 82 4.55 8.93 5.78
CA GLU A 82 5.12 7.71 5.23
C GLU A 82 6.62 7.87 4.97
N PHE A 83 7.37 6.79 5.20
CA PHE A 83 8.79 6.69 4.91
C PHE A 83 9.09 5.39 4.19
N ASP A 84 9.92 5.45 3.15
CA ASP A 84 10.55 4.28 2.55
C ASP A 84 11.99 4.21 3.04
N LEU A 85 12.31 3.19 3.83
CA LEU A 85 13.57 3.03 4.55
C LEU A 85 14.27 1.73 4.17
N ASP A 86 15.56 1.61 4.52
CA ASP A 86 16.30 0.37 4.40
C ASP A 86 15.82 -0.68 5.41
N TRP A 87 16.00 -1.96 5.10
CA TRP A 87 15.62 -3.10 5.95
C TRP A 87 16.28 -3.12 7.31
N ARG A 88 17.35 -2.33 7.49
CA ARG A 88 18.05 -2.18 8.75
C ARG A 88 17.36 -1.27 9.75
N VAL A 89 16.32 -0.54 9.36
CA VAL A 89 15.56 0.31 10.26
C VAL A 89 15.03 -0.47 11.45
N SER A 90 15.04 0.13 12.63
CA SER A 90 14.38 -0.40 13.82
C SER A 90 13.02 0.28 14.05
N PRO A 91 11.87 -0.37 13.73
CA PRO A 91 10.56 0.21 14.00
C PRO A 91 10.29 0.43 15.49
N ALA A 92 10.97 -0.30 16.38
CA ALA A 92 10.87 -0.08 17.83
C ALA A 92 11.46 1.28 18.23
N GLN A 93 12.68 1.58 17.76
CA GLN A 93 13.32 2.86 18.07
C GLN A 93 12.60 4.04 17.41
N MET A 94 12.04 3.84 16.20
CA MET A 94 11.19 4.86 15.59
C MET A 94 9.92 5.13 16.41
N ARG A 95 9.33 4.11 17.06
CA ARG A 95 8.16 4.33 17.94
C ARG A 95 8.53 5.15 19.16
N GLU A 96 9.63 4.81 19.82
CA GLU A 96 10.15 5.58 20.97
C GLU A 96 10.40 7.04 20.56
N GLN A 97 11.04 7.26 19.41
CA GLN A 97 11.26 8.60 18.90
C GLN A 97 9.96 9.34 18.57
N LEU A 98 8.94 8.65 18.05
CA LEU A 98 7.64 9.27 17.77
C LEU A 98 7.02 9.78 19.06
N ASP A 99 7.04 8.97 20.12
CA ASP A 99 6.53 9.37 21.43
C ASP A 99 7.29 10.59 21.98
N GLU A 100 8.63 10.61 21.84
CA GLU A 100 9.45 11.77 22.21
C GLU A 100 9.11 13.04 21.42
N ILE A 101 8.89 12.93 20.11
CA ILE A 101 8.50 14.05 19.24
C ILE A 101 7.14 14.60 19.68
N LEU A 102 6.15 13.72 19.85
CA LEU A 102 4.79 14.12 20.19
C LEU A 102 4.70 14.73 21.60
N SER A 103 5.53 14.27 22.55
CA SER A 103 5.62 14.85 23.89
C SER A 103 6.09 16.32 23.93
N ARG A 104 6.74 16.80 22.85
CA ARG A 104 7.36 18.13 22.77
C ARG A 104 6.51 19.17 22.02
N THR A 105 5.35 18.78 21.48
CA THR A 105 4.53 19.67 20.65
C THR A 105 3.09 19.75 21.15
N ALA A 106 2.50 20.94 21.04
CA ALA A 106 1.09 21.16 21.33
C ALA A 106 0.18 20.87 20.11
N LEU A 107 0.75 20.54 18.95
CA LEU A 107 0.01 20.26 17.72
C LEU A 107 -0.75 18.93 17.79
N TRP A 108 -0.29 17.99 18.63
CA TRP A 108 -0.92 16.69 18.81
C TRP A 108 -2.02 16.74 19.88
N ASP A 109 -3.16 16.15 19.57
CA ASP A 109 -4.34 16.16 20.45
C ASP A 109 -4.40 14.99 21.44
N ASN A 110 -3.33 14.19 21.52
CA ASN A 110 -3.20 13.03 22.40
C ASN A 110 -4.20 11.88 22.16
N ARG A 111 -4.94 11.89 21.04
CA ARG A 111 -5.94 10.83 20.79
C ARG A 111 -5.32 9.58 20.17
N THR A 112 -4.64 9.71 19.04
CA THR A 112 -4.03 8.58 18.33
C THR A 112 -2.65 8.94 17.80
N ALA A 113 -1.70 8.05 18.05
CA ALA A 113 -0.39 8.02 17.43
C ALA A 113 0.01 6.55 17.25
N VAL A 114 0.21 6.11 16.00
CA VAL A 114 0.55 4.72 15.69
C VAL A 114 1.60 4.69 14.59
N LEU A 115 2.66 3.91 14.79
CA LEU A 115 3.65 3.61 13.76
C LEU A 115 3.65 2.13 13.40
N GLN A 116 3.44 1.84 12.12
CA GLN A 116 3.35 0.49 11.56
C GLN A 116 4.25 0.33 10.34
N VAL A 117 4.77 -0.88 10.16
CA VAL A 117 5.34 -1.31 8.88
C VAL A 117 4.17 -1.73 8.00
N THR A 118 3.94 -1.04 6.89
CA THR A 118 2.83 -1.34 5.97
C THR A 118 3.26 -2.18 4.78
N ASP A 119 4.55 -2.14 4.42
CA ASP A 119 5.11 -2.95 3.34
C ASP A 119 6.62 -3.21 3.57
N ALA A 120 7.17 -4.27 2.98
CA ALA A 120 8.58 -4.65 3.09
C ALA A 120 9.07 -5.39 1.83
N LEU A 121 9.09 -4.70 0.70
CA LEU A 121 9.39 -5.26 -0.62
C LEU A 121 10.55 -4.51 -1.30
N GLY A 122 11.23 -5.19 -2.23
CA GLY A 122 12.21 -4.56 -3.13
C GLY A 122 13.45 -3.96 -2.44
N GLY A 123 13.80 -4.41 -1.23
CA GLY A 123 14.92 -3.85 -0.46
C GLY A 123 14.56 -2.61 0.35
N PHE A 124 13.28 -2.24 0.41
CA PHE A 124 12.76 -1.16 1.24
C PHE A 124 11.75 -1.69 2.27
N VAL A 125 11.59 -0.96 3.35
CA VAL A 125 10.55 -1.13 4.37
C VAL A 125 9.75 0.17 4.39
N ARG A 126 8.43 0.08 4.13
CA ARG A 126 7.52 1.21 4.19
C ARG A 126 6.95 1.35 5.59
N ILE A 127 7.28 2.45 6.25
CA ILE A 127 6.75 2.84 7.54
C ILE A 127 5.62 3.84 7.32
N ARG A 128 4.49 3.63 8.01
CA ARG A 128 3.38 4.58 8.10
C ARG A 128 3.17 4.97 9.55
N ILE A 129 3.20 6.27 9.79
CA ILE A 129 2.82 6.91 11.05
C ILE A 129 1.43 7.51 10.85
N LEU A 130 0.51 7.20 11.76
CA LEU A 130 -0.82 7.80 11.83
C LEU A 130 -0.92 8.65 13.08
N VAL A 131 -1.28 9.92 12.93
CA VAL A 131 -1.47 10.87 14.03
C VAL A 131 -2.78 11.61 13.87
N THR A 132 -3.35 12.04 14.99
CA THR A 132 -4.56 12.88 15.00
C THR A 132 -4.26 14.30 15.43
N ALA A 133 -5.07 15.25 14.98
CA ALA A 133 -5.07 16.62 15.48
C ALA A 133 -6.50 17.18 15.58
N VAL A 134 -6.60 18.34 16.23
CA VAL A 134 -7.87 19.06 16.50
C VAL A 134 -8.59 19.53 15.23
N ASP A 135 -7.85 19.87 14.18
CA ASP A 135 -8.35 20.31 12.89
C ASP A 135 -7.34 20.01 11.75
N ALA A 136 -7.74 20.29 10.51
CA ALA A 136 -6.92 20.00 9.33
C ALA A 136 -5.64 20.84 9.20
N PRO A 137 -5.65 22.17 9.43
CA PRO A 137 -4.43 22.97 9.43
C PRO A 137 -3.42 22.47 10.46
N THR A 138 -3.86 22.21 11.69
CA THR A 138 -3.00 21.69 12.77
C THR A 138 -2.48 20.29 12.40
N LEU A 139 -3.31 19.44 11.79
CA LEU A 139 -2.86 18.13 11.33
C LEU A 139 -1.77 18.24 10.26
N PHE A 140 -1.89 19.19 9.34
CA PHE A 140 -0.88 19.42 8.32
C PHE A 140 0.46 19.81 8.97
N ASP A 141 0.44 20.80 9.86
CA ASP A 141 1.62 21.26 10.59
C ASP A 141 2.24 20.12 11.41
N LEU A 142 1.41 19.33 12.12
CA LEU A 142 1.86 18.17 12.88
C LEU A 142 2.55 17.14 11.98
N ARG A 143 1.99 16.83 10.81
CA ARG A 143 2.58 15.88 9.86
C ARG A 143 3.93 16.39 9.34
N CYS A 144 4.05 17.67 9.06
CA CYS A 144 5.31 18.29 8.65
C CYS A 144 6.35 18.22 9.77
N PHE A 145 5.98 18.64 10.97
CA PHE A 145 6.83 18.59 12.16
C PHE A 145 7.33 17.17 12.45
N VAL A 146 6.43 16.18 12.52
CA VAL A 146 6.80 14.78 12.73
C VAL A 146 7.73 14.28 11.63
N ARG A 147 7.50 14.66 10.37
CA ARG A 147 8.35 14.26 9.25
C ARG A 147 9.76 14.82 9.39
N GLU A 148 9.89 16.11 9.67
CA GLU A 148 11.18 16.79 9.80
C GLU A 148 11.98 16.23 10.98
N GLU A 149 11.37 16.09 12.15
CA GLU A 149 12.03 15.53 13.34
C GLU A 149 12.45 14.07 13.14
N MET A 150 11.63 13.26 12.46
CA MET A 150 11.98 11.88 12.12
C MET A 150 13.13 11.80 11.13
N VAL A 151 13.16 12.66 10.11
CA VAL A 151 14.29 12.72 9.17
C VAL A 151 15.58 13.09 9.89
N GLU A 152 15.55 14.10 10.76
CA GLU A 152 16.71 14.50 11.55
C GLU A 152 17.19 13.38 12.48
N TRP A 153 16.26 12.69 13.14
CA TRP A 153 16.59 11.53 13.97
C TRP A 153 17.20 10.38 13.15
N LEU A 154 16.63 10.04 11.98
CA LEU A 154 17.18 9.02 11.09
C LEU A 154 18.61 9.39 10.65
N HIS A 155 18.85 10.67 10.32
CA HIS A 155 20.18 11.14 9.94
C HIS A 155 21.20 11.07 11.08
N THR A 156 20.80 11.31 12.32
CA THR A 156 21.72 11.45 13.46
C THR A 156 21.88 10.17 14.29
N LYS A 157 20.82 9.36 14.41
CA LYS A 157 20.74 8.20 15.31
C LYS A 157 20.67 6.87 14.57
N ASP A 158 20.03 6.80 13.41
CA ASP A 158 19.96 5.57 12.59
C ASP A 158 20.33 5.81 11.11
N PRO A 159 21.58 6.22 10.80
CA PRO A 159 21.99 6.46 9.41
C PRO A 159 21.95 5.19 8.53
N ALA A 160 21.89 4.02 9.16
CA ALA A 160 21.86 2.73 8.47
C ALA A 160 20.46 2.38 7.93
N ALA A 161 19.41 3.00 8.48
CA ALA A 161 18.04 2.92 7.98
C ALA A 161 17.80 3.73 6.70
N LEU A 162 18.73 4.57 6.29
CA LEU A 162 18.58 5.35 5.06
C LEU A 162 18.69 4.45 3.82
N PRO A 163 17.81 4.62 2.81
CA PRO A 163 17.84 3.83 1.60
C PRO A 163 19.22 3.76 0.92
N ARG A 164 19.67 2.53 0.62
CA ARG A 164 20.95 2.28 -0.06
C ARG A 164 20.84 1.19 -1.11
N THR A 165 21.45 1.43 -2.26
CA THR A 165 21.67 0.40 -3.27
C THR A 165 22.92 -0.41 -2.91
N ARG A 166 22.78 -1.73 -2.75
CA ARG A 166 23.88 -2.66 -2.50
C ARG A 166 24.23 -3.37 -3.80
N ILE A 167 25.48 -3.23 -4.25
CA ILE A 167 26.00 -3.97 -5.39
C ILE A 167 27.05 -4.93 -4.84
N GLN A 168 26.75 -6.23 -4.88
CA GLN A 168 27.74 -7.26 -4.61
C GLN A 168 28.26 -7.77 -5.95
N ALA A 169 29.53 -7.50 -6.25
CA ALA A 169 30.21 -8.18 -7.34
C ALA A 169 30.43 -9.63 -6.90
N VAL A 170 29.62 -10.54 -7.45
CA VAL A 170 29.82 -11.98 -7.26
C VAL A 170 30.95 -12.38 -8.19
N GLU A 171 32.15 -12.56 -7.63
CA GLU A 171 33.23 -13.24 -8.35
C GLU A 171 32.70 -14.66 -8.65
N GLN A 172 32.71 -15.06 -9.92
CA GLN A 172 32.22 -16.39 -10.28
C GLN A 172 33.02 -17.41 -9.48
N GLU A 173 32.35 -18.16 -8.59
CA GLU A 173 32.97 -19.31 -7.94
C GLU A 173 33.58 -20.17 -9.06
N PRO A 174 34.87 -20.55 -8.95
CA PRO A 174 35.47 -21.41 -9.96
C PRO A 174 34.62 -22.65 -10.04
N ARG A 175 33.93 -22.80 -11.18
CA ARG A 175 33.06 -23.95 -11.44
C ARG A 175 33.88 -25.18 -11.11
N PRO A 176 33.51 -25.99 -10.11
CA PRO A 176 34.30 -27.15 -9.76
C PRO A 176 34.49 -27.93 -11.04
N LEU A 177 35.75 -28.17 -11.40
CA LEU A 177 36.07 -29.05 -12.52
C LEU A 177 35.41 -30.36 -12.15
N ILE A 178 34.30 -30.67 -12.81
CA ILE A 178 33.71 -32.00 -12.77
C ILE A 178 34.80 -32.86 -13.39
N ARG A 179 35.61 -33.49 -12.55
CA ARG A 179 36.42 -34.63 -12.99
C ARG A 179 35.40 -35.58 -13.60
N PRO A 180 35.55 -35.99 -14.87
CA PRO A 180 34.73 -37.07 -15.40
C PRO A 180 34.80 -38.18 -14.37
N ALA A 181 33.66 -38.55 -13.79
CA ALA A 181 33.62 -39.69 -12.90
C ALA A 181 34.29 -40.84 -13.66
N GLU A 182 35.21 -41.56 -13.02
CA GLU A 182 35.64 -42.85 -13.56
C GLU A 182 34.36 -43.62 -13.88
N ASN A 183 34.17 -43.95 -15.16
CA ASN A 183 33.01 -44.71 -15.62
C ASN A 183 32.83 -45.88 -14.66
N PRO A 184 31.73 -45.97 -13.90
CA PRO A 184 31.55 -47.10 -13.01
C PRO A 184 31.48 -48.32 -13.92
N THR A 185 32.48 -49.18 -13.87
CA THR A 185 32.58 -50.41 -14.68
C THR A 185 31.57 -51.48 -14.27
N GLY A 186 30.52 -51.10 -13.52
CA GLY A 186 29.40 -51.94 -13.16
C GLY A 186 28.21 -51.72 -14.09
N PRO A 187 27.34 -52.72 -14.30
CA PRO A 187 26.17 -52.58 -15.15
C PRO A 187 25.17 -51.60 -14.52
N ILE A 188 25.14 -50.36 -15.02
CA ILE A 188 24.19 -49.32 -14.60
C ILE A 188 22.98 -49.39 -15.54
N GLY A 189 22.09 -50.36 -15.29
CA GLY A 189 20.82 -50.43 -15.98
C GLY A 189 19.75 -51.03 -15.08
N LEU A 190 18.71 -50.25 -14.79
CA LEU A 190 17.54 -50.74 -14.04
C LEU A 190 16.88 -51.95 -14.75
N PHE A 191 16.98 -51.96 -16.09
CA PHE A 191 16.40 -52.94 -17.01
C PHE A 191 17.43 -53.62 -17.94
N THR A 192 18.72 -53.31 -17.82
CA THR A 192 19.77 -53.83 -18.71
C THR A 192 21.07 -54.13 -17.97
N GLY A 193 21.83 -55.12 -18.44
CA GLY A 193 23.19 -55.37 -17.98
C GLY A 193 23.33 -56.32 -16.78
N THR A 194 22.24 -56.81 -16.19
CA THR A 194 22.23 -57.93 -15.22
C THR A 194 21.02 -58.81 -15.48
N ALA A 195 21.11 -60.11 -15.15
CA ALA A 195 19.99 -61.06 -15.33
C ALA A 195 18.73 -60.63 -14.57
N GLU A 196 18.89 -60.12 -13.35
CA GLU A 196 17.79 -59.57 -12.56
C GLU A 196 17.15 -58.33 -13.22
N ALA A 197 17.93 -57.51 -13.93
CA ALA A 197 17.40 -56.36 -14.65
C ALA A 197 16.60 -56.76 -15.90
N GLU A 198 17.03 -57.82 -16.58
CA GLU A 198 16.31 -58.39 -17.73
C GLU A 198 15.00 -59.08 -17.30
N GLU A 199 15.00 -59.77 -16.16
CA GLU A 199 13.77 -60.32 -15.55
C GLU A 199 12.78 -59.20 -15.22
N ARG A 200 13.25 -58.12 -14.60
CA ARG A 200 12.42 -56.93 -14.34
C ARG A 200 11.86 -56.31 -15.62
N ALA A 201 12.66 -56.27 -16.69
CA ALA A 201 12.21 -55.76 -17.99
C ALA A 201 11.09 -56.63 -18.58
N SER A 202 11.23 -57.95 -18.49
CA SER A 202 10.23 -58.92 -18.97
C SER A 202 8.89 -58.80 -18.22
N HIS A 203 8.93 -58.67 -16.89
CA HIS A 203 7.73 -58.47 -16.08
C HIS A 203 7.02 -57.14 -16.40
N PHE A 204 7.79 -56.09 -16.76
CA PHE A 204 7.24 -54.78 -17.07
C PHE A 204 6.60 -54.71 -18.47
N THR A 205 7.11 -55.47 -19.45
CA THR A 205 6.61 -55.47 -20.83
C THR A 205 5.54 -56.52 -21.11
N SER A 206 5.25 -57.39 -20.15
CA SER A 206 4.16 -58.37 -20.24
C SER A 206 2.82 -57.66 -20.37
N ALA A 207 2.04 -57.99 -21.41
CA ALA A 207 0.71 -57.43 -21.62
C ALA A 207 -0.21 -57.80 -20.45
N ILE A 208 -0.85 -56.79 -19.84
CA ILE A 208 -1.86 -56.98 -18.80
C ILE A 208 -3.03 -57.76 -19.45
N PRO A 209 -3.40 -58.94 -18.95
CA PRO A 209 -4.51 -59.69 -19.53
C PRO A 209 -5.81 -58.90 -19.33
N ILE A 210 -6.48 -58.58 -20.43
CA ILE A 210 -7.80 -57.96 -20.43
C ILE A 210 -8.79 -59.04 -19.98
N VAL A 211 -9.44 -58.84 -18.84
CA VAL A 211 -10.53 -59.71 -18.38
C VAL A 211 -11.74 -59.43 -19.28
N GLU A 212 -12.07 -60.34 -20.18
CA GLU A 212 -13.34 -60.30 -20.91
C GLU A 212 -14.46 -60.78 -19.99
N ASP A 213 -15.33 -59.86 -19.57
CA ASP A 213 -16.55 -60.19 -18.85
C ASP A 213 -17.49 -61.02 -19.74
N ALA A 214 -17.60 -62.31 -19.44
CA ALA A 214 -18.61 -63.18 -20.03
C ALA A 214 -20.02 -62.73 -19.59
N LYS A 215 -20.87 -62.37 -20.56
CA LYS A 215 -22.29 -62.06 -20.34
C LYS A 215 -23.04 -63.27 -19.75
N PRO A 216 -24.02 -63.06 -18.85
CA PRO A 216 -24.80 -64.15 -18.29
C PRO A 216 -25.94 -64.58 -19.24
N GLY A 217 -25.91 -65.86 -19.63
CA GLY A 217 -27.02 -66.76 -19.95
C GLY A 217 -28.14 -66.34 -20.92
N GLU A 218 -28.15 -66.96 -22.11
CA GLU A 218 -29.26 -67.81 -22.62
C GLU A 218 -28.76 -68.75 -23.72
#